data_AF-A0A290YZC1-F1
#
_entry.id   AF-A0A290YZC1-F1
#
_cell.length_a   1.000
_cell.length_b   1.000
_cell.length_c   1.000
_cell.angle_alpha   90.00
_cell.angle_beta   90.00
_cell.angle_gamma   90.00
#
_symmetry.space_group_name_H-M   'P 1'
#
loop_
_entity.id
_entity.type
_entity.pdbx_description
1 polymer ?
#
loop_
_entity_poly.entity_id
_entity_poly.type
_entity_poly.pdbx_seq_one_letter_code
_entity_poly.pdbx_strand_id
1 'polypeptide(L)'
;MTTPSENTPPPIPSIPLTAENASTIAGETSIGGLVRDATAHMSTLLRAEVELAKAEVTHEVKRGLKGSVFFVLALVVLSFSFFFLFIGVAEGLAVFLWRWAAYVLVFVVMLVVAGLLGFLGYRKMKALRAPTRTIESAKETVAALRHRDDRDDTP
;
A
#
# COMPACT_ATOMS: atom_id res chain seq x y z
N MET A 1 -0.59 -80.29 56.31
CA MET A 1 0.56 -79.79 55.53
C MET A 1 0.00 -79.16 54.27
N THR A 2 -0.16 -77.84 54.26
CA THR A 2 -0.85 -77.06 53.23
C THR A 2 0.17 -76.46 52.26
N THR A 3 0.00 -76.69 50.96
CA THR A 3 0.80 -76.07 49.89
C THR A 3 0.41 -74.60 49.72
N PRO A 4 1.35 -73.67 49.45
CA PRO A 4 1.02 -72.28 49.20
C PRO A 4 0.54 -72.09 47.75
N SER A 5 -0.46 -71.22 47.60
CA SER A 5 -1.03 -70.78 46.33
C SER A 5 0.00 -69.96 45.54
N GLU A 6 0.35 -70.42 44.35
CA GLU A 6 1.19 -69.71 43.39
C GLU A 6 0.37 -68.59 42.73
N ASN A 7 0.75 -67.35 43.00
CA ASN A 7 0.08 -66.16 42.49
C ASN A 7 0.94 -65.56 41.37
N THR A 8 0.61 -65.89 40.12
CA THR A 8 1.29 -65.37 38.93
C THR A 8 0.54 -64.14 38.40
N PRO A 9 1.17 -62.95 38.34
CA PRO A 9 0.53 -61.76 37.79
C PRO A 9 0.19 -61.90 36.29
N PRO A 10 -0.82 -61.19 35.78
CA PRO A 10 -1.23 -61.25 34.37
C PRO A 10 -0.15 -60.67 33.42
N PRO A 11 -0.07 -61.17 32.17
CA PRO A 11 0.91 -60.69 31.19
C PRO A 11 0.67 -59.21 30.86
N ILE A 12 1.69 -58.38 31.10
CA ILE A 12 1.66 -56.96 30.73
C ILE A 12 1.78 -56.85 29.20
N PRO A 13 0.93 -56.06 28.53
CA PRO A 13 1.07 -55.80 27.09
C PRO A 13 2.45 -55.16 26.84
N SER A 14 3.32 -55.90 26.16
CA SER A 14 4.60 -55.37 25.70
C SER A 14 4.32 -54.36 24.59
N ILE A 15 4.62 -53.10 24.89
CA ILE A 15 4.65 -52.04 23.87
C ILE A 15 5.63 -52.50 22.79
N PRO A 16 5.21 -52.65 21.52
CA PRO A 16 6.14 -52.96 20.46
C PRO A 16 7.06 -51.74 20.30
N LEU A 17 8.32 -51.88 20.74
CA LEU A 17 9.39 -50.96 20.38
C LEU A 17 9.79 -51.23 18.93
N THR A 18 8.88 -50.95 18.00
CA THR A 18 9.19 -50.99 16.58
C THR A 18 10.15 -49.83 16.31
N ALA A 19 11.33 -50.14 15.77
CA ALA A 19 12.33 -49.18 15.30
C ALA A 19 11.77 -48.14 14.29
N GLU A 20 10.56 -48.35 13.80
CA GLU A 20 9.75 -47.45 12.96
C GLU A 20 9.50 -46.08 13.63
N ASN A 21 9.35 -46.04 14.96
CA ASN A 21 9.19 -44.76 15.67
C ASN A 21 10.54 -44.06 15.92
N ALA A 22 11.65 -44.79 16.01
CA ALA A 22 12.96 -44.20 16.22
C ALA A 22 13.49 -43.48 14.96
N SER A 23 13.17 -43.95 13.76
CA SER A 23 13.50 -43.24 12.50
C SER A 23 12.64 -42.00 12.27
N THR A 24 11.39 -42.01 12.73
CA THR A 24 10.53 -40.82 12.75
C THR A 24 11.08 -39.81 13.77
N ILE A 25 11.34 -40.26 15.02
CA ILE A 25 11.90 -39.46 16.13
C ILE A 25 13.29 -38.90 15.80
N ALA A 26 14.15 -39.66 15.11
CA ALA A 26 15.47 -39.20 14.67
C ALA A 26 15.40 -38.23 13.48
N GLY A 27 14.36 -38.30 12.65
CA GLY A 27 14.07 -37.34 11.59
C GLY A 27 13.50 -36.02 12.12
N GLU A 28 12.70 -36.07 13.20
CA GLU A 28 12.09 -34.91 13.88
C GLU A 28 12.97 -34.31 15.00
N THR A 29 13.92 -35.08 15.56
CA THR A 29 15.00 -34.61 16.48
C THR A 29 16.35 -34.47 15.75
N SER A 30 16.33 -34.42 14.43
CA SER A 30 17.50 -34.08 13.62
C SER A 30 17.69 -32.57 13.61
N ILE A 31 18.95 -32.09 13.65
CA ILE A 31 19.30 -30.67 13.48
C ILE A 31 18.62 -30.10 12.22
N GLY A 32 18.45 -30.91 11.17
CA GLY A 32 17.76 -30.52 9.94
C GLY A 32 16.24 -30.33 10.12
N GLY A 33 15.60 -31.10 10.99
CA GLY A 33 14.18 -30.93 11.36
C GLY A 33 13.95 -29.63 12.13
N LEU A 34 14.83 -29.32 13.09
CA LEU A 34 14.76 -28.09 13.90
C LEU A 34 14.97 -26.82 13.05
N VAL A 35 15.92 -26.84 12.11
CA VAL A 35 16.14 -25.71 11.18
C VAL A 35 14.94 -25.53 10.25
N ARG A 36 14.33 -26.62 9.78
CA ARG A 36 13.13 -26.57 8.93
C ARG A 36 11.95 -25.95 9.66
N ASP A 37 11.69 -26.37 10.91
CA ASP A 37 10.61 -25.82 11.73
C ASP A 37 10.86 -24.37 12.14
N ALA A 38 12.09 -24.02 12.54
CA ALA A 38 12.44 -22.64 12.86
C ALA A 38 12.27 -21.71 11.64
N THR A 39 12.65 -22.17 10.44
CA THR A 39 12.47 -21.41 9.19
C THR A 39 10.99 -21.29 8.83
N ALA A 40 10.19 -22.33 9.06
CA ALA A 40 8.75 -22.30 8.86
C ALA A 40 8.06 -21.30 9.81
N HIS A 41 8.40 -21.32 11.11
CA HIS A 41 7.87 -20.35 12.08
C HIS A 41 8.26 -18.91 11.77
N MET A 42 9.51 -18.68 11.37
CA MET A 42 9.97 -17.35 10.95
C MET A 42 9.21 -16.86 9.72
N SER A 43 8.94 -17.74 8.75
CA SER A 43 8.11 -17.42 7.57
C SER A 43 6.67 -17.06 7.96
N THR A 44 6.09 -17.73 8.96
CA THR A 44 4.75 -17.42 9.48
C THR A 44 4.70 -16.06 10.17
N LEU A 45 5.70 -15.72 10.99
CA LEU A 45 5.77 -14.41 11.66
C LEU A 45 5.92 -13.27 10.65
N LEU A 46 6.82 -13.41 9.69
CA LEU A 46 7.01 -12.40 8.64
C LEU A 46 5.73 -12.18 7.82
N ARG A 47 5.02 -13.27 7.49
CA ARG A 47 3.74 -13.16 6.80
C ARG A 47 2.68 -12.47 7.68
N ALA A 48 2.63 -12.77 8.97
CA ALA A 48 1.73 -12.10 9.90
C ALA A 48 2.03 -10.59 10.04
N GLU A 49 3.31 -10.21 10.09
CA GLU A 49 3.72 -8.81 10.19
C GLU A 49 3.42 -8.03 8.90
N VAL A 50 3.61 -8.67 7.73
CA VAL A 50 3.17 -8.12 6.43
C VAL A 50 1.65 -8.01 6.35
N GLU A 51 0.90 -9.00 6.81
CA GLU A 51 -0.57 -8.97 6.82
C GLU A 51 -1.10 -7.87 7.74
N LEU A 52 -0.47 -7.68 8.90
CA LEU A 52 -0.79 -6.61 9.84
C LEU A 52 -0.47 -5.24 9.23
N ALA A 53 0.74 -5.04 8.71
CA ALA A 53 1.14 -3.80 8.05
C ALA A 53 0.22 -3.47 6.87
N LYS A 54 -0.16 -4.48 6.07
CA LYS A 54 -1.12 -4.32 4.99
C LYS A 54 -2.50 -3.91 5.51
N ALA A 55 -2.96 -4.51 6.61
CA ALA A 55 -4.24 -4.16 7.24
C ALA A 55 -4.23 -2.73 7.77
N GLU A 56 -3.15 -2.30 8.43
CA GLU A 56 -2.98 -0.95 8.97
C GLU A 56 -2.94 0.10 7.86
N VAL A 57 -2.09 -0.09 6.84
CA VAL A 57 -2.04 0.80 5.67
C VAL A 57 -3.40 0.87 4.97
N THR A 58 -4.08 -0.27 4.80
CA THR A 58 -5.42 -0.29 4.17
C THR A 58 -6.45 0.45 5.04
N HIS A 59 -6.37 0.33 6.36
CA HIS A 59 -7.24 1.02 7.29
C HIS A 59 -7.01 2.53 7.27
N GLU A 60 -5.74 2.97 7.26
CA GLU A 60 -5.36 4.38 7.12
C GLU A 60 -5.84 4.96 5.79
N VAL A 61 -5.61 4.27 4.68
CA VAL A 61 -6.09 4.70 3.35
C VAL A 61 -7.62 4.82 3.33
N LYS A 62 -8.35 3.84 3.88
CA LYS A 62 -9.82 3.91 3.98
C LYS A 62 -10.28 5.08 4.85
N ARG A 63 -9.60 5.34 5.96
CA ARG A 63 -9.90 6.47 6.85
C ARG A 63 -9.63 7.81 6.16
N GLY A 64 -8.49 7.93 5.47
CA GLY A 64 -8.14 9.10 4.66
C GLY A 64 -9.15 9.33 3.53
N LEU A 65 -9.58 8.26 2.85
CA LEU A 65 -10.59 8.34 1.79
C LEU A 65 -11.93 8.83 2.32
N LYS A 66 -12.41 8.30 3.45
CA LYS A 66 -13.62 8.79 4.10
C LYS A 66 -13.49 10.26 4.51
N GLY A 67 -12.33 10.67 5.03
CA GLY A 67 -12.02 12.07 5.37
C GLY A 67 -12.02 12.99 4.14
N SER A 68 -11.56 12.50 2.99
CA SER A 68 -11.51 13.26 1.74
C SER A 68 -12.89 13.67 1.20
N VAL A 69 -13.96 12.95 1.58
CA VAL A 69 -15.33 13.28 1.16
C VAL A 69 -15.72 14.69 1.56
N PHE A 70 -15.40 15.11 2.80
CA PHE A 70 -15.67 16.47 3.25
C PHE A 70 -14.86 17.51 2.48
N PHE A 71 -13.63 17.18 2.09
CA PHE A 71 -12.81 18.09 1.28
C PHE A 71 -13.38 18.25 -0.13
N VAL A 72 -13.85 17.17 -0.76
CA VAL A 72 -14.56 17.23 -2.05
C VAL A 72 -15.82 18.08 -1.92
N LEU A 73 -16.64 17.84 -0.89
CA LEU A 73 -17.84 18.65 -0.64
C LEU A 73 -17.49 20.12 -0.40
N ALA A 74 -16.47 20.41 0.40
CA ALA A 74 -16.00 21.76 0.66
C ALA A 74 -15.52 22.45 -0.63
N LEU A 75 -14.78 21.76 -1.49
CA LEU A 75 -14.34 22.28 -2.79
C LEU A 75 -15.52 22.55 -3.72
N VAL A 76 -16.53 21.67 -3.75
CA VAL A 76 -17.75 21.88 -4.53
C VAL A 76 -18.49 23.11 -4.05
N VAL A 77 -18.74 23.22 -2.73
CA VAL A 77 -19.40 24.39 -2.14
C VAL A 77 -18.60 25.65 -2.44
N LEU A 78 -17.29 25.65 -2.19
CA LEU A 78 -16.41 26.78 -2.46
C LEU A 78 -16.45 27.18 -3.95
N SER A 79 -16.43 26.22 -4.87
CA SER A 79 -16.52 26.46 -6.32
C SER A 79 -17.82 27.17 -6.69
N PHE A 80 -18.95 26.75 -6.13
CA PHE A 80 -20.24 27.43 -6.34
C PHE A 80 -20.30 28.79 -5.62
N SER A 81 -19.71 28.91 -4.43
CA SER A 81 -19.65 30.17 -3.67
C SER A 81 -18.88 31.26 -4.42
N PHE A 82 -17.86 30.91 -5.21
CA PHE A 82 -17.14 31.89 -6.03
C PHE A 82 -18.06 32.66 -6.99
N PHE A 83 -19.08 32.01 -7.58
CA PHE A 83 -20.05 32.70 -8.44
C PHE A 83 -20.79 33.81 -7.67
N PHE A 84 -21.28 33.50 -6.47
CA PHE A 84 -21.95 34.47 -5.61
C PHE A 84 -21.00 35.57 -5.11
N LEU A 85 -19.75 35.21 -4.81
CA LEU A 85 -18.72 36.18 -4.41
C LEU A 85 -18.50 37.22 -5.51
N PHE A 86 -18.31 36.80 -6.77
CA PHE A 86 -18.08 37.73 -7.88
C PHE A 86 -19.31 38.58 -8.20
N ILE A 87 -20.52 38.02 -8.11
CA ILE A 87 -21.76 38.80 -8.23
C ILE A 87 -21.84 39.84 -7.11
N GLY A 88 -21.57 39.45 -5.86
CA GLY A 88 -21.59 40.37 -4.71
C GLY A 88 -20.56 41.50 -4.85
N VAL A 89 -19.35 41.19 -5.33
CA VAL A 89 -18.33 42.21 -5.64
C VAL A 89 -18.82 43.13 -6.75
N ALA A 90 -19.41 42.59 -7.83
CA ALA A 90 -19.93 43.39 -8.94
C ALA A 90 -21.08 44.30 -8.49
N GLU A 91 -22.03 43.80 -7.69
CA GLU A 91 -23.13 44.60 -7.12
C GLU A 91 -22.61 45.66 -6.14
N GLY A 92 -21.61 45.34 -5.32
CA GLY A 92 -20.95 46.33 -4.46
C GLY A 92 -20.28 47.46 -5.26
N LEU A 93 -19.61 47.11 -6.37
CA LEU A 93 -19.02 48.10 -7.29
C LEU A 93 -20.08 48.90 -8.06
N ALA A 94 -21.24 48.30 -8.34
CA ALA A 94 -22.35 48.96 -9.04
C ALA A 94 -22.94 50.14 -8.25
N VAL A 95 -22.60 50.29 -6.97
CA VAL A 95 -22.93 51.50 -6.18
C VAL A 95 -22.11 52.71 -6.64
N PHE A 96 -20.89 52.50 -7.11
CA PHE A 96 -19.97 53.57 -7.52
C PHE A 96 -19.84 53.71 -9.04
N LEU A 97 -20.08 52.64 -9.79
CA LEU A 97 -19.99 52.58 -11.25
C LEU A 97 -21.33 52.20 -11.88
N TRP A 98 -21.46 52.43 -13.19
CA TRP A 98 -22.59 51.88 -13.92
C TRP A 98 -22.61 50.35 -13.80
N ARG A 99 -23.78 49.77 -13.54
CA ARG A 99 -23.90 48.34 -13.23
C ARG A 99 -23.19 47.45 -14.27
N TRP A 100 -23.42 47.66 -15.56
CA TRP A 100 -22.74 46.87 -16.61
C TRP A 100 -21.21 47.00 -16.56
N ALA A 101 -20.68 48.20 -16.26
CA ALA A 101 -19.25 48.44 -16.18
C ALA A 101 -18.62 47.74 -14.96
N ALA A 102 -19.34 47.65 -13.84
CA ALA A 102 -18.90 46.91 -12.67
C ALA A 102 -18.70 45.40 -12.97
N TYR A 103 -19.68 44.78 -13.65
CA TYR A 103 -19.57 43.38 -14.07
C TYR A 103 -18.41 43.15 -15.06
N VAL A 104 -18.23 44.05 -16.04
CA VAL A 104 -17.10 43.98 -16.98
C VAL A 104 -15.76 44.12 -16.25
N LEU A 105 -15.64 45.02 -15.28
CA LEU A 105 -14.41 45.20 -14.52
C LEU A 105 -14.05 43.95 -13.71
N VAL A 106 -15.01 43.36 -13.00
CA VAL A 106 -14.81 42.11 -12.26
C VAL A 106 -14.39 40.98 -13.21
N PHE A 107 -15.02 40.87 -14.38
CA PHE A 107 -14.64 39.90 -15.39
C PHE A 107 -13.19 40.06 -15.88
N VAL A 108 -12.76 41.29 -16.17
CA VAL A 108 -11.37 41.57 -16.55
C VAL A 108 -10.39 41.18 -15.45
N VAL A 109 -10.70 41.51 -14.19
CA VAL A 109 -9.87 41.09 -13.03
C VAL A 109 -9.78 39.57 -12.94
N MET A 110 -10.88 38.85 -13.14
CA MET A 110 -10.88 37.39 -13.17
C MET A 110 -9.99 36.82 -14.27
N LEU A 111 -10.02 37.39 -15.49
CA LEU A 111 -9.15 36.96 -16.58
C LEU A 111 -7.66 37.17 -16.25
N VAL A 112 -7.31 38.29 -15.60
CA VAL A 112 -5.94 38.55 -15.16
C VAL A 112 -5.50 37.51 -14.13
N VAL A 113 -6.33 37.24 -13.11
CA VAL A 113 -6.03 36.24 -12.08
C VAL A 113 -5.92 34.84 -12.69
N ALA A 114 -6.85 34.45 -13.54
CA ALA A 114 -6.84 33.16 -14.23
C ALA A 114 -5.60 33.00 -15.11
N GLY A 115 -5.23 34.04 -15.86
CA GLY A 115 -4.01 34.07 -16.66
C GLY A 115 -2.75 33.93 -15.80
N LEU A 116 -2.69 34.61 -14.66
CA LEU A 116 -1.56 34.54 -13.73
C LEU A 116 -1.42 33.15 -13.10
N LEU A 117 -2.53 32.59 -12.60
CA LEU A 117 -2.55 31.23 -12.04
C LEU A 117 -2.22 30.17 -13.09
N GLY A 118 -2.79 30.30 -14.30
CA GLY A 118 -2.49 29.43 -15.43
C GLY A 118 -1.02 29.49 -15.82
N PHE A 119 -0.43 30.70 -15.84
CA PHE A 119 0.99 30.89 -16.13
C PHE A 119 1.89 30.31 -15.03
N LEU A 120 1.58 30.54 -13.75
CA LEU A 120 2.32 29.94 -12.62
C LEU A 120 2.22 28.42 -12.64
N GLY A 121 1.03 27.87 -12.91
CA GLY A 121 0.79 26.44 -13.05
C GLY A 121 1.59 25.86 -14.21
N TYR A 122 1.57 26.50 -15.38
CA TYR A 122 2.38 26.13 -16.53
C TYR A 122 3.87 26.14 -16.23
N ARG A 123 4.36 27.18 -15.54
CA ARG A 123 5.77 27.29 -15.15
C ARG A 123 6.19 26.19 -14.18
N LYS A 124 5.33 25.86 -13.20
CA LYS A 124 5.54 24.75 -12.26
C LYS A 124 5.55 23.41 -12.98
N MET A 125 4.61 23.16 -13.89
CA MET A 125 4.58 21.93 -14.71
C MET A 125 5.80 21.83 -15.64
N LYS A 126 6.25 22.93 -16.23
CA LYS A 126 7.49 22.94 -17.02
C LYS A 126 8.75 22.71 -16.18
N ALA A 127 8.78 23.22 -14.95
CA ALA A 127 9.88 23.00 -14.02
C ALA A 127 9.94 21.52 -13.56
N LEU A 128 8.78 20.85 -13.49
CA LEU A 128 8.65 19.40 -13.33
C LEU A 128 9.00 18.71 -14.66
N ARG A 129 10.23 18.89 -15.17
CA ARG A 129 10.77 18.04 -16.24
C ARG A 129 10.63 16.58 -15.78
N ALA A 130 10.03 15.73 -16.63
CA ALA A 130 9.93 14.29 -16.38
C ALA A 130 11.31 13.74 -15.98
N PRO A 131 11.42 12.87 -14.96
CA PRO A 131 12.68 12.36 -14.44
C PRO A 131 13.38 11.51 -15.51
N THR A 132 14.10 12.18 -16.41
CA THR A 132 14.67 11.60 -17.62
C THR A 132 15.73 10.56 -17.25
N ARG A 133 16.48 10.85 -16.18
CA ARG A 133 17.47 9.94 -15.57
C ARG A 133 16.85 8.63 -15.07
N THR A 134 15.68 8.69 -14.42
CA THR A 134 15.00 7.49 -13.90
C THR A 134 14.42 6.65 -15.03
N ILE A 135 13.89 7.29 -16.07
CA ILE A 135 13.41 6.58 -17.27
C ILE A 135 14.58 5.95 -18.03
N GLU A 136 15.72 6.63 -18.10
CA GLU A 136 16.93 6.13 -18.77
C GLU A 136 17.55 4.95 -18.02
N SER A 137 17.74 5.04 -16.69
CA SER A 137 18.21 3.90 -15.89
C SER A 137 17.24 2.72 -15.88
N ALA A 138 15.93 2.95 -15.91
CA ALA A 138 14.95 1.88 -16.05
C ALA A 138 15.05 1.19 -17.43
N LYS A 139 15.22 1.97 -18.50
CA LYS A 139 15.43 1.43 -19.85
C LYS A 139 16.73 0.64 -19.95
N GLU A 140 17.81 1.12 -19.34
CA GLU A 140 19.10 0.45 -19.31
C GLU A 140 19.03 -0.87 -18.52
N THR A 141 18.31 -0.87 -17.39
CA THR A 141 18.06 -2.10 -16.61
C THR A 141 17.26 -3.12 -17.42
N VAL A 142 16.21 -2.69 -18.10
CA VAL A 142 15.39 -3.56 -18.97
C VAL A 142 16.20 -4.06 -20.17
N ALA A 143 17.03 -3.21 -20.77
CA ALA A 143 17.92 -3.60 -21.86
C ALA A 143 18.97 -4.62 -21.41
N ALA A 144 19.55 -4.44 -20.22
CA ALA A 144 20.52 -5.37 -19.64
C ALA A 144 19.90 -6.73 -19.29
N LEU A 145 18.65 -6.75 -18.82
CA LEU A 145 17.92 -7.99 -18.56
C LEU A 145 17.57 -8.72 -19.86
N ARG A 146 17.13 -8.00 -20.89
CA ARG A 146 16.82 -8.58 -22.20
C ARG A 146 18.06 -9.16 -22.89
N HIS A 147 19.20 -8.50 -22.75
CA HIS A 147 20.47 -8.97 -23.32
C HIS A 147 21.05 -10.21 -22.60
N ARG A 148 20.53 -10.54 -21.41
CA ARG A 148 20.90 -11.74 -20.66
C ARG A 148 20.05 -12.95 -21.08
N ASP A 149 18.78 -12.72 -21.42
CA ASP A 149 17.84 -13.71 -21.94
C ASP A 149 18.32 -14.25 -23.31
N ASP A 150 18.80 -13.37 -24.20
CA ASP A 150 19.30 -13.75 -25.53
C ASP A 150 20.62 -14.58 -25.50
N ARG A 151 21.34 -14.65 -24.37
CA ARG A 151 22.60 -15.41 -24.24
C ARG A 151 22.44 -16.85 -23.77
N ASP A 152 21.29 -17.20 -23.19
CA ASP A 152 21.05 -18.55 -22.68
C ASP A 152 20.45 -19.50 -23.76
N ASP A 153 20.27 -19.02 -25.00
CA ASP A 153 19.71 -19.75 -26.15
C ASP A 153 20.76 -20.24 -27.19
N THR A 154 22.06 -20.20 -26.90
CA THR A 154 23.08 -20.82 -27.78
C THR A 154 23.32 -22.28 -27.38
N PRO A 155 23.02 -23.28 -28.26
CA PRO A 155 23.13 -24.70 -27.99
C PRO A 155 24.57 -25.24 -27.93
#